data_AF-A0A0R1QUZ9-F1
#
_entry.id   AF-A0A0R1QUZ9-F1
#
_cell.length_a   1.000
_cell.length_b   1.000
_cell.length_c   1.000
_cell.angle_alpha   90.00
_cell.angle_beta   90.00
_cell.angle_gamma   90.00
#
_symmetry.space_group_name_H-M   'P 1'
#
loop_
_entity.id
_entity.type
_entity.pdbx_description
1 polymer ?
#
loop_
_entity_poly.entity_id
_entity_poly.type
_entity_poly.pdbx_seq_one_letter_code
_entity_poly.pdbx_strand_id
1 'polypeptide(L)'
;MQRDDYITRLGLTPHPEGGWFKETYHSDDRYFALESHGQRYRYTSILFLLAAGHPSHFHRLNHDELWFYHAGDPVTVHCINADGTYQTVTLGMDLAAGQVPQFCVRQGTIFASEVADTADCGLVSCVVAPGFDYQDFELFTQAELLAKYPQYGPAIERLAFKTK
;
A
#
# COMPACT_ATOMS: atom_id res chain seq x y z
N MET A 1 0.58 -19.38 9.55
CA MET A 1 -0.88 -19.28 9.36
C MET A 1 -1.09 -19.04 7.87
N GLN A 2 -2.07 -19.69 7.24
CA GLN A 2 -2.30 -19.53 5.82
C GLN A 2 -3.14 -18.28 5.50
N ARG A 3 -3.15 -17.82 4.25
CA ARG A 3 -3.93 -16.66 3.79
C ARG A 3 -5.38 -16.66 4.30
N ASP A 4 -6.12 -17.75 4.07
CA ASP A 4 -7.56 -17.83 4.36
C ASP A 4 -7.86 -17.83 5.87
N ASP A 5 -6.91 -18.31 6.70
CA ASP A 5 -7.01 -18.21 8.15
C ASP A 5 -6.95 -16.75 8.60
N TYR A 6 -6.04 -15.94 8.06
CA TYR A 6 -5.94 -14.52 8.39
C TYR A 6 -7.20 -13.77 7.97
N ILE A 7 -7.65 -13.97 6.73
CA ILE A 7 -8.87 -13.33 6.20
C ILE A 7 -10.05 -13.62 7.11
N THR A 8 -10.27 -14.89 7.46
CA THR A 8 -11.41 -15.31 8.27
C THR A 8 -11.30 -14.82 9.72
N ARG A 9 -10.14 -14.99 10.37
CA ARG A 9 -9.97 -14.68 11.79
C ARG A 9 -9.91 -13.19 12.08
N LEU A 10 -9.38 -12.40 11.16
CA LEU A 10 -9.29 -10.94 11.29
C LEU A 10 -10.50 -10.22 10.68
N GLY A 11 -11.30 -10.92 9.86
CA GLY A 11 -12.48 -10.38 9.18
C GLY A 11 -12.10 -9.41 8.07
N LEU A 12 -11.13 -9.77 7.23
CA LEU A 12 -10.66 -8.95 6.11
C LEU A 12 -11.58 -9.08 4.90
N THR A 13 -11.70 -8.02 4.11
CA THR A 13 -12.47 -7.98 2.86
C THR A 13 -11.59 -7.52 1.70
N PRO A 14 -11.87 -7.90 0.44
CA PRO A 14 -11.10 -7.42 -0.71
C PRO A 14 -11.05 -5.88 -0.77
N HIS A 15 -9.87 -5.31 -1.06
CA HIS A 15 -9.70 -3.86 -1.24
C HIS A 15 -9.77 -3.48 -2.73
N PRO A 16 -10.27 -2.29 -3.11
CA PRO A 16 -10.34 -1.86 -4.52
C PRO A 16 -9.00 -1.87 -5.26
N GLU A 17 -7.90 -1.61 -4.56
CA GLU A 17 -6.56 -1.63 -5.14
C GLU A 17 -5.95 -3.04 -5.26
N GLY A 18 -6.62 -4.06 -4.73
CA GLY A 18 -6.12 -5.42 -4.58
C GLY A 18 -5.72 -5.76 -3.13
N GLY A 19 -5.44 -7.04 -2.86
CA GLY A 19 -5.28 -7.54 -1.49
C GLY A 19 -6.58 -7.54 -0.68
N TRP A 20 -6.46 -7.73 0.64
CA TRP A 20 -7.57 -7.71 1.60
C TRP A 20 -7.26 -6.76 2.74
N PHE A 21 -8.26 -6.03 3.19
CA PHE A 21 -8.10 -5.04 4.24
C PHE A 21 -9.23 -5.08 5.27
N LYS A 22 -8.98 -4.41 6.40
CA LYS A 22 -10.00 -4.02 7.37
C LYS A 22 -9.55 -2.76 8.09
N GLU A 23 -10.39 -1.74 8.10
CA GLU A 23 -10.19 -0.60 8.98
C GLU A 23 -10.36 -1.03 10.45
N THR A 24 -9.37 -0.70 11.28
CA THR A 24 -9.29 -1.12 12.68
C THR A 24 -9.50 0.03 13.65
N TYR A 25 -8.92 1.19 13.36
CA TYR A 25 -8.99 2.37 14.21
C TYR A 25 -8.96 3.64 13.37
N HIS A 26 -9.52 4.71 13.93
CA HIS A 26 -9.31 6.09 13.52
C HIS A 26 -9.32 6.95 14.78
N SER A 27 -8.87 8.21 14.71
CA SER A 27 -8.99 9.13 15.84
C SER A 27 -10.44 9.51 16.15
N ASP A 28 -10.73 9.96 17.36
CA ASP A 28 -12.09 10.39 17.74
C ASP A 28 -12.51 11.70 17.07
N ASP A 29 -11.56 12.64 16.92
CA ASP A 29 -11.81 13.95 16.33
C ASP A 29 -11.44 14.01 14.84
N ARG A 30 -12.09 14.95 14.15
CA ARG A 30 -11.77 15.35 12.78
C ARG A 30 -11.34 16.81 12.75
N TYR A 31 -10.52 17.14 11.77
CA TYR A 31 -10.08 18.51 11.52
C TYR A 31 -10.02 18.79 10.02
N PHE A 32 -10.03 20.07 9.65
CA PHE A 32 -9.87 20.47 8.26
C PHE A 32 -8.41 20.28 7.85
N ALA A 33 -8.16 19.28 7.00
CA ALA A 33 -6.86 19.07 6.36
C ALA A 33 -6.81 19.89 5.08
N LEU A 34 -5.80 20.76 4.97
CA LEU A 34 -5.70 21.73 3.87
C LEU A 34 -5.42 21.04 2.54
N GLU A 35 -4.53 20.04 2.57
CA GLU A 35 -4.08 19.23 1.44
C GLU A 35 -5.23 18.43 0.82
N SER A 36 -6.21 18.07 1.64
CA SER A 36 -7.42 17.34 1.25
C SER A 36 -8.61 18.24 0.91
N HIS A 37 -8.51 19.56 1.18
CA HIS A 37 -9.62 20.50 1.11
C HIS A 37 -10.90 19.99 1.84
N GLY A 38 -10.74 19.30 2.98
CA GLY A 38 -11.84 18.58 3.63
C GLY A 38 -11.56 18.15 5.07
N GLN A 39 -12.61 17.68 5.75
CA GLN A 39 -12.49 17.13 7.11
C GLN A 39 -11.87 15.73 7.07
N ARG A 40 -10.81 15.50 7.82
CA ARG A 40 -10.16 14.18 7.98
C ARG A 40 -10.02 13.82 9.45
N TYR A 41 -9.99 12.52 9.74
CA TYR A 41 -9.49 12.06 11.04
C TYR A 41 -8.02 12.46 11.19
N ARG A 42 -7.50 12.52 12.42
CA ARG A 42 -6.07 12.70 12.68
C ARG A 42 -5.25 11.55 12.10
N TYR A 43 -5.80 10.34 12.17
CA TYR A 43 -5.26 9.15 11.52
C TYR A 43 -6.37 8.14 11.25
N THR A 44 -6.12 7.23 10.32
CA THR A 44 -6.82 5.94 10.17
C THR A 44 -5.78 4.83 10.20
N SER A 45 -6.19 3.64 10.60
CA SER A 45 -5.34 2.45 10.73
C SER A 45 -6.07 1.24 10.19
N ILE A 46 -5.40 0.47 9.33
CA ILE A 46 -5.94 -0.75 8.76
C ILE A 46 -5.05 -1.96 9.08
N LEU A 47 -5.64 -3.15 9.00
CA LEU A 47 -4.92 -4.37 8.67
C LEU A 47 -4.97 -4.56 7.16
N PHE A 48 -3.87 -4.99 6.56
CA PHE A 48 -3.77 -5.26 5.13
C PHE A 48 -3.00 -6.56 4.87
N LEU A 49 -3.53 -7.38 3.98
CA LEU A 49 -3.00 -8.70 3.64
C LEU A 49 -2.81 -8.77 2.12
N LEU A 50 -1.60 -9.15 1.72
CA LEU A 50 -1.22 -9.42 0.34
C LEU A 50 -0.96 -10.90 0.16
N ALA A 51 -1.27 -11.42 -1.02
CA ALA A 51 -1.00 -12.81 -1.39
C ALA A 51 -0.50 -12.85 -2.84
N ALA A 52 0.16 -13.95 -3.22
CA ALA A 52 0.61 -14.14 -4.60
C ALA A 52 -0.55 -13.96 -5.59
N GLY A 53 -0.30 -13.24 -6.68
CA GLY A 53 -1.31 -12.88 -7.69
C GLY A 53 -2.34 -11.83 -7.27
N HIS A 54 -2.26 -11.31 -6.04
CA HIS A 54 -3.18 -10.28 -5.51
C HIS A 54 -2.38 -9.08 -4.95
N PRO A 55 -1.66 -8.34 -5.82
CA PRO A 55 -0.90 -7.17 -5.38
C PRO A 55 -1.83 -6.01 -5.01
N SER A 56 -1.29 -5.04 -4.27
CA SER A 56 -1.80 -3.68 -4.22
C SER A 56 -1.26 -2.93 -5.43
N HIS A 57 -2.15 -2.48 -6.31
CA HIS A 57 -1.78 -1.85 -7.57
C HIS A 57 -1.25 -0.43 -7.37
N PHE A 58 -0.55 0.10 -8.38
CA PHE A 58 -0.01 1.46 -8.32
C PHE A 58 -1.09 2.51 -8.05
N HIS A 59 -0.92 3.20 -6.93
CA HIS A 59 -1.80 4.26 -6.45
C HIS A 59 -1.01 5.39 -5.77
N ARG A 60 -1.69 6.48 -5.43
CA ARG A 60 -1.12 7.63 -4.75
C ARG A 60 -2.09 8.14 -3.70
N LEU A 61 -1.52 8.62 -2.59
CA LEU A 61 -2.22 9.29 -1.50
C LEU A 61 -1.77 10.75 -1.37
N ASN A 62 -2.67 11.58 -0.84
CA ASN A 62 -2.35 12.97 -0.47
C ASN A 62 -1.54 13.08 0.84
N HIS A 63 -1.43 12.00 1.62
CA HIS A 63 -0.80 11.97 2.94
C HIS A 63 0.23 10.85 3.06
N ASP A 64 1.12 10.97 4.06
CA ASP A 64 2.09 9.93 4.38
C ASP A 64 1.36 8.66 4.87
N GLU A 65 1.86 7.50 4.47
CA GLU A 65 1.39 6.20 4.93
C GLU A 65 2.52 5.39 5.58
N LEU A 66 2.31 5.02 6.83
CA LEU A 66 3.21 4.18 7.61
C LEU A 66 2.81 2.72 7.49
N TRP A 67 3.76 1.88 7.11
CA TRP A 67 3.61 0.44 6.97
C TRP A 67 4.34 -0.27 8.10
N PHE A 68 3.69 -1.26 8.71
CA PHE A 68 4.21 -2.05 9.81
C PHE A 68 4.07 -3.53 9.49
N TYR A 69 5.19 -4.24 9.40
CA TYR A 69 5.17 -5.69 9.21
C TYR A 69 4.68 -6.41 10.48
N HIS A 70 3.77 -7.37 10.31
CA HIS A 70 3.29 -8.21 11.41
C HIS A 70 3.73 -9.67 11.26
N ALA A 71 3.42 -10.31 10.13
CA ALA A 71 3.61 -11.73 9.96
C ALA A 71 3.55 -12.20 8.50
N GLY A 72 3.97 -13.44 8.25
CA GLY A 72 3.90 -14.08 6.94
C GLY A 72 5.13 -13.83 6.09
N ASP A 73 4.96 -13.86 4.78
CA ASP A 73 6.03 -13.60 3.83
C ASP A 73 6.36 -12.09 3.77
N PRO A 74 7.62 -11.73 3.43
CA PRO A 74 8.01 -10.34 3.26
C PRO A 74 7.19 -9.63 2.17
N VAL A 75 6.83 -8.37 2.43
CA VAL A 75 6.08 -7.53 1.49
C VAL A 75 7.03 -6.54 0.84
N THR A 76 7.08 -6.51 -0.49
CA THR A 76 7.87 -5.52 -1.24
C THR A 76 6.98 -4.35 -1.63
N VAL A 77 7.38 -3.14 -1.24
CA VAL A 77 6.75 -1.89 -1.63
C VAL A 77 7.58 -1.26 -2.74
N HIS A 78 6.94 -0.98 -3.86
CA HIS A 78 7.49 -0.35 -5.05
C HIS A 78 7.10 1.12 -5.06
N CYS A 79 8.07 2.03 -5.11
CA CYS A 79 7.82 3.47 -5.04
C CYS A 79 8.40 4.19 -6.26
N ILE A 80 7.58 4.96 -6.96
CA ILE A 80 7.99 5.99 -7.91
C ILE A 80 7.84 7.34 -7.18
N ASN A 81 8.96 7.89 -6.74
CA ASN A 81 9.02 9.13 -5.97
C ASN A 81 8.66 10.35 -6.84
N ALA A 82 8.39 11.49 -6.19
CA ALA A 82 8.00 12.72 -6.87
C ALA A 82 9.05 13.25 -7.87
N ASP A 83 10.34 12.94 -7.65
CA ASP A 83 11.44 13.26 -8.56
C ASP A 83 11.58 12.27 -9.74
N GLY A 84 10.72 11.25 -9.80
CA GLY A 84 10.72 10.21 -10.83
C GLY A 84 11.68 9.05 -10.54
N THR A 85 12.38 9.05 -9.41
CA THR A 85 13.22 7.92 -9.00
C THR A 85 12.37 6.74 -8.56
N TYR A 86 12.80 5.53 -8.95
CA TYR A 86 12.16 4.29 -8.52
C TYR A 86 13.01 3.58 -7.47
N GLN A 87 12.37 3.12 -6.42
CA GLN A 87 12.99 2.31 -5.37
C GLN A 87 12.05 1.21 -4.89
N THR A 88 12.62 0.21 -4.25
CA THR A 88 11.86 -0.86 -3.58
C THR A 88 12.32 -0.97 -2.13
N VAL A 89 11.36 -1.22 -1.24
CA VAL A 89 11.62 -1.50 0.18
C VAL A 89 10.90 -2.79 0.55
N THR A 90 11.60 -3.71 1.22
CA THR A 90 11.01 -4.97 1.67
C THR A 90 10.73 -4.93 3.17
N LEU A 91 9.45 -5.02 3.51
CA LEU A 91 8.94 -5.13 4.86
C LEU A 91 9.07 -6.59 5.34
N GLY A 92 9.71 -6.78 6.49
CA GLY A 92 9.95 -8.10 7.08
C GLY A 92 10.91 -8.06 8.25
N MET A 93 11.28 -9.23 8.77
CA MET A 93 12.12 -9.37 9.97
C MET A 93 13.53 -9.90 9.70
N ASP A 94 13.88 -10.23 8.46
CA ASP A 94 15.26 -10.59 8.09
C ASP A 94 16.11 -9.32 7.89
N LEU A 95 16.55 -8.74 9.00
CA LEU A 95 17.36 -7.52 9.02
C LEU A 95 18.72 -7.72 8.35
N ALA A 96 19.26 -8.94 8.36
CA ALA A 96 20.54 -9.26 7.71
C ALA A 96 20.41 -9.22 6.18
N ALA A 97 19.22 -9.55 5.65
CA ALA A 97 18.87 -9.39 4.25
C ALA A 97 18.43 -7.96 3.88
N GLY A 98 18.46 -7.01 4.82
CA GLY A 98 18.06 -5.62 4.59
C GLY A 98 16.56 -5.37 4.64
N GLN A 99 15.76 -6.33 5.13
CA GLN A 99 14.34 -6.09 5.39
C GLN A 99 14.17 -5.13 6.56
N VAL A 100 13.06 -4.38 6.55
CA VAL A 100 12.73 -3.45 7.62
C VAL A 100 11.37 -3.78 8.22
N PRO A 101 11.18 -3.68 9.55
CA PRO A 101 9.88 -3.93 10.17
C PRO A 101 8.88 -2.78 9.92
N GLN A 102 9.37 -1.61 9.51
CA GLN A 102 8.56 -0.41 9.31
C GLN A 102 9.09 0.41 8.13
N PHE A 103 8.18 1.00 7.37
CA PHE A 103 8.50 1.91 6.26
C PHE A 103 7.47 3.04 6.16
N CYS A 104 7.88 4.20 5.67
CA CYS A 104 6.99 5.34 5.41
C CYS A 104 6.98 5.65 3.92
N VAL A 105 5.83 5.47 3.28
CA VAL A 105 5.59 5.99 1.94
C VAL A 105 5.18 7.45 2.07
N ARG A 106 6.00 8.35 1.49
CA ARG A 106 5.74 9.79 1.57
C ARG A 106 4.56 10.19 0.67
N GLN A 107 3.79 11.18 1.10
CA GLN A 107 2.70 11.76 0.32
C GLN A 107 3.14 12.09 -1.12
N GLY A 108 2.24 11.89 -2.07
CA GLY A 108 2.53 12.16 -3.49
C GLY A 108 3.37 11.10 -4.22
N THR A 109 3.95 10.13 -3.50
CA THR A 109 4.60 8.95 -4.09
C THR A 109 3.57 8.09 -4.79
N ILE A 110 3.89 7.57 -5.98
CA ILE A 110 3.08 6.54 -6.64
C ILE A 110 3.66 5.19 -6.25
N PHE A 111 2.88 4.34 -5.60
CA PHE A 111 3.39 3.11 -5.02
C PHE A 111 2.44 1.93 -5.19
N ALA A 112 3.03 0.74 -5.19
CA ALA A 112 2.38 -0.56 -5.28
C ALA A 112 3.03 -1.50 -4.28
N SER A 113 2.38 -2.59 -3.90
CA SER A 113 3.01 -3.60 -3.05
C SER A 113 2.60 -5.03 -3.39
N GLU A 114 3.51 -5.96 -3.14
CA GLU A 114 3.31 -7.38 -3.43
C GLU A 114 4.09 -8.28 -2.49
N VAL A 115 3.78 -9.58 -2.57
CA VAL A 115 4.63 -10.66 -2.06
C VAL A 115 5.19 -11.44 -3.24
N ALA A 116 6.22 -12.26 -3.03
CA ALA A 116 6.78 -13.11 -4.08
C ALA A 116 5.73 -14.08 -4.64
N ASP A 117 5.85 -14.52 -5.90
CA ASP A 117 4.93 -15.47 -6.52
C ASP A 117 4.88 -16.84 -5.79
N THR A 118 5.94 -17.18 -5.06
CA THR A 118 6.02 -18.40 -4.24
C THR A 118 5.54 -18.22 -2.80
N ALA A 119 5.17 -17.00 -2.41
CA ALA A 119 4.68 -16.68 -1.08
C ALA A 119 3.21 -17.09 -0.91
N ASP A 120 2.82 -17.37 0.33
CA ASP A 120 1.40 -17.57 0.67
C ASP A 120 0.72 -16.23 0.94
N CYS A 121 1.20 -15.50 1.95
CA CYS A 121 0.69 -14.17 2.27
C CYS A 121 1.60 -13.36 3.21
N GLY A 122 1.52 -12.03 3.11
CA GLY A 122 2.16 -11.09 4.03
C GLY A 122 1.10 -10.20 4.70
N LEU A 123 1.14 -10.11 6.04
CA LEU A 123 0.25 -9.29 6.85
C LEU A 123 0.99 -8.06 7.38
N VAL A 124 0.39 -6.90 7.16
CA VAL A 124 0.89 -5.60 7.62
C VAL A 124 -0.24 -4.79 8.27
N SER A 125 0.13 -3.73 8.99
CA SER A 125 -0.78 -2.61 9.25
C SER A 125 -0.32 -1.39 8.48
N CYS A 126 -1.28 -0.60 8.02
CA CYS A 126 -1.02 0.69 7.41
C CYS A 126 -1.72 1.78 8.22
N VAL A 127 -1.03 2.90 8.44
CA VAL A 127 -1.57 4.08 9.13
C VAL A 127 -1.37 5.29 8.24
N VAL A 128 -2.45 5.99 7.92
CA VAL A 128 -2.42 7.24 7.15
C VAL A 128 -2.74 8.40 8.09
N ALA A 129 -1.93 9.46 8.03
CA ALA A 129 -2.12 10.66 8.84
C ALA A 129 -1.77 11.92 8.02
N PRO A 130 -2.72 12.85 7.76
CA PRO A 130 -4.16 12.82 8.06
C PRO A 130 -4.87 11.54 7.60
N GLY A 131 -5.95 11.16 8.29
CA GLY A 131 -6.65 9.90 8.06
C GLY A 131 -7.14 9.72 6.62
N PHE A 132 -7.06 8.49 6.13
CA PHE A 132 -7.45 8.09 4.77
C PHE A 132 -8.89 8.48 4.44
N ASP A 133 -9.09 8.93 3.21
CA ASP A 133 -10.39 9.14 2.58
C ASP A 133 -10.25 8.83 1.09
N TYR A 134 -11.26 8.22 0.47
CA TYR A 134 -11.22 7.88 -0.96
C TYR A 134 -11.07 9.12 -1.86
N GLN A 135 -11.41 10.32 -1.39
CA GLN A 135 -11.15 11.57 -2.11
C GLN A 135 -9.66 11.90 -2.25
N ASP A 136 -8.83 11.32 -1.38
CA ASP A 136 -7.37 11.49 -1.38
C ASP A 136 -6.63 10.33 -2.05
N PHE A 137 -7.37 9.38 -2.65
CA PHE A 137 -6.85 8.15 -3.22
C PHE A 137 -6.98 8.14 -4.74
N GLU A 138 -5.86 7.96 -5.43
CA GLU A 138 -5.80 7.94 -6.89
C GLU A 138 -5.17 6.65 -7.39
N LEU A 139 -5.92 5.89 -8.20
CA LEU A 139 -5.40 4.74 -8.94
C LEU A 139 -4.80 5.17 -10.27
N PHE A 140 -3.82 4.39 -10.75
CA PHE A 140 -3.22 4.59 -12.07
C PHE A 140 -3.38 3.37 -12.98
N THR A 141 -3.54 3.64 -14.26
CA THR A 141 -3.44 2.64 -15.33
C THR A 141 -2.01 2.49 -15.83
N GLN A 142 -1.75 1.36 -16.50
CA GLN A 142 -0.53 1.11 -17.25
C GLN A 142 -0.28 2.22 -18.28
N ALA A 143 -1.31 2.63 -19.03
CA ALA A 143 -1.17 3.66 -20.05
C ALA A 143 -0.74 5.02 -19.46
N GLU A 144 -1.35 5.44 -18.35
CA GLU A 144 -0.98 6.69 -17.66
C GLU A 144 0.47 6.66 -17.16
N LEU A 145 0.88 5.55 -16.53
CA LEU A 145 2.23 5.43 -15.97
C LEU A 145 3.30 5.23 -17.02
N LEU A 146 3.06 4.43 -18.06
CA LEU A 146 4.02 4.20 -19.14
C LEU A 146 4.27 5.46 -19.97
N ALA A 147 3.28 6.35 -20.09
CA ALA A 147 3.45 7.64 -20.75
C ALA A 147 4.47 8.54 -20.00
N LYS A 148 4.55 8.43 -18.67
CA LYS A 148 5.41 9.29 -17.83
C LYS A 148 6.72 8.63 -17.40
N TYR A 149 6.70 7.32 -17.17
CA TYR A 149 7.82 6.55 -16.63
C TYR A 149 8.10 5.27 -17.45
N PRO A 150 8.31 5.37 -18.77
CA PRO A 150 8.51 4.21 -19.63
C PRO A 150 9.72 3.34 -19.21
N GLN A 151 10.71 3.93 -18.54
CA GLN A 151 11.88 3.22 -18.02
C GLN A 151 11.56 2.17 -16.93
N TYR A 152 10.38 2.26 -16.29
CA TYR A 152 9.93 1.30 -15.28
C TYR A 152 8.86 0.33 -15.82
N GLY A 153 8.81 0.16 -17.15
CA GLY A 153 7.82 -0.66 -17.86
C GLY A 153 7.53 -2.02 -17.22
N PRO A 154 8.55 -2.86 -16.92
CA PRO A 154 8.30 -4.17 -16.32
C PRO A 154 7.55 -4.14 -14.98
N ALA A 155 7.82 -3.14 -14.12
CA ALA A 155 7.10 -3.00 -12.85
C ALA A 155 5.68 -2.49 -13.09
N ILE A 156 5.51 -1.51 -13.98
CA ILE A 156 4.22 -0.91 -14.31
C ILE A 156 3.27 -1.93 -14.94
N GLU A 157 3.73 -2.70 -15.92
CA GLU A 157 2.93 -3.72 -16.60
C GLU A 157 2.45 -4.82 -15.65
N ARG A 158 3.24 -5.09 -14.60
CA ARG A 158 2.95 -6.10 -13.59
C ARG A 158 2.02 -5.60 -12.48
N LEU A 159 2.12 -4.31 -12.10
CA LEU A 159 1.49 -3.77 -10.89
C LEU A 159 0.48 -2.64 -11.12
N ALA A 160 0.31 -2.12 -12.34
CA ALA A 160 -0.74 -1.14 -12.63
C ALA A 160 -1.94 -1.79 -13.32
N PHE A 161 -3.13 -1.21 -13.10
CA PHE A 161 -4.35 -1.66 -13.77
C PHE A 161 -4.25 -1.45 -15.28
N LYS A 162 -4.77 -2.39 -16.09
CA LYS A 162 -4.90 -2.15 -17.53
C LYS A 162 -5.95 -1.09 -17.84
N THR A 163 -7.05 -1.11 -17.07
CA THR A 163 -8.20 -0.19 -17.16
C THR A 163 -8.79 0.01 -15.76
N LYS A 164 -9.31 1.21 -15.47
CA LYS A 164 -10.04 1.54 -14.23
C LYS A 164 -11.51 1.15 -14.32
#